data_AF-A0A8T4RST2-F1
#
_entry.id   AF-A0A8T4RST2-F1
#
_cell.length_a   1.000
_cell.length_b   1.000
_cell.length_c   1.000
_cell.angle_alpha   90.00
_cell.angle_beta   90.00
_cell.angle_gamma   90.00
#
_symmetry.space_group_name_H-M   'P 1'
#
loop_
_entity.id
_entity.type
_entity.pdbx_description
1 polymer ?
#
loop_
_entity_poly.entity_id
_entity_poly.type
_entity_poly.pdbx_seq_one_letter_code
_entity_poly.pdbx_strand_id
1 'polypeptide(L)'
;MKKIIVLKGEAGSGKSTALTKLVKDVFEIELYLPKIRKDLVISFKYKNKTIAIITVGDDVPKIKRHFNRIKDKFDVLICACRENGATFNFYNAFNRIAGYDVGFIGKKTNTDEDRERVISKIKEIIFKQFSE
;
A
#
# COMPACT_ATOMS: atom_id res chain seq x y z
N MET A 1 5.28 15.60 6.38
CA MET A 1 4.66 15.26 5.08
C MET A 1 4.24 13.80 5.13
N LYS A 2 3.04 13.45 4.65
CA LYS A 2 2.54 12.06 4.62
C LYS A 2 2.86 11.41 3.29
N LYS A 3 3.30 10.15 3.29
CA LYS A 3 3.62 9.39 2.08
C LYS A 3 2.49 8.42 1.74
N ILE A 4 2.13 8.35 0.46
CA ILE A 4 1.23 7.32 -0.07
C ILE A 4 1.98 6.55 -1.15
N ILE A 5 2.13 5.25 -0.98
CA ILE A 5 2.76 4.34 -1.94
C ILE A 5 1.65 3.46 -2.53
N VAL A 6 1.40 3.60 -3.83
CA VAL A 6 0.32 2.91 -4.53
C VAL A 6 0.92 1.86 -5.45
N LEU A 7 0.68 0.59 -5.14
CA LEU A 7 1.01 -0.53 -6.01
C LEU A 7 -0.09 -0.66 -7.08
N LYS A 8 0.21 -0.32 -8.33
CA LYS A 8 -0.75 -0.36 -9.45
C LYS A 8 -0.46 -1.51 -10.41
N GLY A 9 -1.49 -2.07 -11.02
CA GLY A 9 -1.32 -3.10 -12.04
C GLY A 9 -2.62 -3.83 -12.36
N GLU A 10 -2.59 -4.71 -13.35
CA GLU A 10 -3.77 -5.48 -13.80
C GLU A 10 -4.39 -6.36 -12.70
N ALA A 11 -5.67 -6.73 -12.88
CA ALA A 11 -6.32 -7.71 -12.02
C ALA A 11 -5.53 -9.03 -12.07
N GLY A 12 -5.37 -9.69 -10.92
CA GLY A 12 -4.59 -10.93 -10.86
C GLY A 12 -3.06 -10.75 -10.85
N SER A 13 -2.51 -9.54 -10.97
CA SER A 13 -1.05 -9.31 -10.95
C SER A 13 -0.34 -9.60 -9.61
N GLY A 14 -1.05 -10.10 -8.59
CA GLY A 14 -0.46 -10.50 -7.32
C GLY A 14 -0.17 -9.35 -6.34
N LYS A 15 -0.80 -8.18 -6.51
CA LYS A 15 -0.60 -7.01 -5.61
C LYS A 15 -0.88 -7.31 -4.13
N SER A 16 -2.04 -7.89 -3.82
CA SER A 16 -2.40 -8.22 -2.44
C SER A 16 -1.45 -9.26 -1.84
N THR A 17 -0.97 -10.22 -2.65
CA THR A 17 0.06 -11.17 -2.25
C THR A 17 1.38 -10.46 -1.94
N ALA A 18 1.81 -9.51 -2.78
CA ALA A 18 3.03 -8.73 -2.55
C ALA A 18 2.96 -7.91 -1.26
N LEU A 19 1.82 -7.23 -1.00
CA LEU A 19 1.62 -6.46 0.23
C LEU A 19 1.53 -7.37 1.46
N THR A 20 0.93 -8.55 1.35
CA THR A 20 0.91 -9.54 2.44
C THR A 20 2.31 -10.03 2.77
N LYS A 21 3.14 -10.33 1.75
CA LYS A 21 4.54 -10.71 1.91
C LYS A 21 5.37 -9.58 2.51
N LEU A 22 5.16 -8.34 2.09
CA LEU A 22 5.77 -7.16 2.70
C LEU A 22 5.48 -7.12 4.22
N VAL A 23 4.22 -7.33 4.62
CA VAL A 23 3.85 -7.32 6.06
C VAL A 23 4.56 -8.43 6.83
N LYS A 24 4.56 -9.65 6.30
CA LYS A 24 5.13 -10.82 6.97
C LYS A 24 6.65 -10.82 7.01
N ASP A 25 7.29 -10.58 5.86
CA ASP A 25 8.71 -10.89 5.69
C ASP A 25 9.60 -9.65 5.89
N VAL A 26 9.02 -8.45 5.84
CA VAL A 26 9.76 -7.19 5.97
C VAL A 26 9.48 -6.49 7.28
N PHE A 27 8.21 -6.47 7.68
CA PHE A 27 7.81 -5.92 8.96
C PHE A 27 7.72 -6.98 10.05
N GLU A 28 7.93 -8.26 9.72
CA GLU A 28 7.92 -9.38 10.68
C GLU A 28 6.60 -9.46 11.46
N ILE A 29 5.50 -9.08 10.81
CA ILE A 29 4.17 -9.10 11.41
C ILE A 29 3.44 -10.38 11.01
N GLU A 30 3.10 -11.18 12.02
CA GLU A 30 2.25 -12.34 11.83
C GLU A 30 0.82 -11.92 11.44
N LEU A 31 0.32 -12.51 10.36
CA LEU A 31 -1.04 -12.27 9.87
C LEU A 31 -1.86 -13.55 9.91
N TYR A 32 -2.88 -13.56 10.78
CA TYR A 32 -3.89 -14.61 10.87
C TYR A 32 -5.06 -14.28 9.94
N LEU A 33 -4.87 -14.49 8.64
CA LEU A 33 -5.90 -14.26 7.63
C LEU A 33 -6.75 -15.52 7.42
N PRO A 34 -8.09 -15.44 7.46
CA PRO A 34 -8.94 -16.58 7.13
C PRO A 34 -8.71 -17.02 5.67
N LYS A 35 -8.85 -18.33 5.38
CA LYS A 35 -8.65 -18.93 4.03
C LYS A 35 -9.45 -18.24 2.94
N ILE A 36 -10.64 -17.71 3.27
CA ILE A 36 -11.41 -16.84 2.40
C ILE A 36 -10.75 -15.47 2.47
N ARG A 37 -9.82 -15.20 1.53
CA ARG A 37 -9.05 -13.95 1.43
C ARG A 37 -9.95 -12.74 1.71
N LYS A 38 -9.75 -12.11 2.87
CA LYS A 38 -10.29 -10.80 3.17
C LYS A 38 -9.21 -9.77 2.83
N ASP A 39 -9.62 -8.66 2.24
CA ASP A 39 -8.74 -7.51 2.06
C ASP A 39 -7.98 -7.21 3.36
N LEU A 40 -6.68 -6.99 3.27
CA LEU A 40 -5.84 -6.60 4.40
C LEU A 40 -6.04 -5.10 4.66
N VAL A 41 -6.40 -4.79 5.91
CA VAL A 41 -6.39 -3.43 6.45
C VAL A 41 -5.71 -3.50 7.81
N ILE A 42 -4.47 -2.99 7.89
CA ILE A 42 -3.67 -3.01 9.10
C ILE A 42 -2.94 -1.69 9.26
N SER A 43 -2.73 -1.27 10.51
CA SER A 43 -1.84 -0.17 10.86
C SER A 43 -0.97 -0.58 12.04
N PHE A 44 0.30 -0.24 12.00
CA PHE A 44 1.27 -0.55 13.05
C PHE A 44 2.34 0.52 13.10
N LYS A 45 3.07 0.57 14.23
CA LYS A 45 4.26 1.40 14.34
C LYS A 45 5.47 0.64 13.84
N TYR A 46 6.28 1.30 13.03
CA TYR A 46 7.61 0.83 12.66
C TYR A 46 8.58 1.96 13.00
N LYS A 47 9.53 1.69 13.92
CA LYS A 47 10.30 2.76 14.57
C LYS A 47 9.34 3.84 15.14
N ASN A 48 9.54 5.11 14.78
CA ASN A 48 8.74 6.25 15.23
C ASN A 48 7.65 6.71 14.24
N LYS A 49 7.35 5.91 13.21
CA LYS A 49 6.31 6.25 12.23
C LYS A 49 5.19 5.21 12.23
N THR A 50 3.99 5.66 11.89
CA THR A 50 2.83 4.79 11.72
C THR A 50 2.68 4.43 10.25
N ILE A 51 2.73 3.13 9.95
CA ILE A 51 2.50 2.57 8.63
C ILE A 51 1.09 2.00 8.58
N ALA A 52 0.33 2.34 7.55
CA ALA A 52 -0.96 1.74 7.23
C ALA A 52 -0.88 0.99 5.90
N ILE A 53 -1.48 -0.20 5.83
CA ILE A 53 -1.54 -1.02 4.61
C ILE A 53 -2.99 -1.36 4.31
N ILE A 54 -3.44 -1.06 3.08
CA ILE A 54 -4.80 -1.32 2.59
C ILE A 54 -4.74 -2.03 1.24
N THR A 55 -5.24 -3.27 1.15
CA THR A 55 -5.34 -3.99 -0.14
C THR A 55 -6.72 -3.88 -0.79
N VAL A 56 -7.67 -3.20 -0.14
CA VAL A 56 -9.00 -2.91 -0.74
C VAL A 56 -8.77 -2.03 -1.96
N GLY A 57 -8.94 -2.57 -3.17
CA GLY A 57 -8.55 -1.87 -4.41
C GLY A 57 -9.68 -1.55 -5.38
N ASP A 58 -10.82 -2.25 -5.29
CA ASP A 58 -11.81 -2.28 -6.37
C ASP A 58 -13.09 -1.46 -6.07
N ASP A 59 -13.29 -1.02 -4.82
CA ASP A 59 -14.49 -0.28 -4.38
C ASP A 59 -14.09 1.09 -3.80
N VAL A 60 -14.34 2.16 -4.55
CA VAL A 60 -14.00 3.53 -4.16
C VAL A 60 -14.72 4.00 -2.89
N PRO A 61 -16.05 3.84 -2.74
CA PRO A 61 -16.71 4.10 -1.47
C PRO A 61 -16.04 3.42 -0.27
N LYS A 62 -15.69 2.14 -0.40
CA LYS A 62 -15.00 1.37 0.65
C LYS A 62 -13.61 1.96 0.95
N ILE A 63 -12.84 2.31 -0.08
CA ILE A 63 -11.52 2.93 0.04
C ILE A 63 -11.61 4.29 0.74
N LYS A 64 -12.53 5.16 0.32
CA LYS A 64 -12.76 6.46 0.96
C LYS A 64 -13.09 6.30 2.44
N ARG A 65 -13.96 5.33 2.78
CA ARG A 65 -14.32 5.03 4.17
C ARG A 65 -13.10 4.57 4.99
N HIS A 66 -12.28 3.66 4.45
CA HIS A 66 -11.07 3.22 5.15
C HIS A 66 -10.04 4.36 5.28
N PHE A 67 -9.79 5.09 4.20
CA PHE A 67 -8.89 6.24 4.19
C PHE A 67 -9.30 7.28 5.22
N ASN A 68 -10.57 7.70 5.26
CA ASN A 68 -11.06 8.68 6.23
C ASN A 68 -10.88 8.25 7.70
N ARG A 69 -10.86 6.95 7.99
CA ARG A 69 -10.62 6.42 9.34
C ARG A 69 -9.15 6.47 9.75
N ILE A 70 -8.23 6.45 8.78
CA ILE A 70 -6.78 6.37 9.03
C ILE A 70 -6.03 7.64 8.63
N LYS A 71 -6.66 8.57 7.90
CA LYS A 71 -5.99 9.71 7.25
C LYS A 71 -5.15 10.53 8.22
N ASP A 72 -5.56 10.65 9.47
CA ASP A 72 -4.87 11.44 10.51
C ASP A 72 -3.90 10.62 11.37
N LYS A 73 -3.84 9.30 11.12
CA LYS A 73 -3.11 8.34 11.95
C LYS A 73 -1.86 7.76 11.29
N PHE A 74 -1.69 7.93 9.98
CA PHE A 74 -0.53 7.38 9.27
C PHE A 74 0.49 8.44 8.90
N ASP A 75 1.76 8.03 8.89
CA ASP A 75 2.86 8.72 8.24
C ASP A 75 3.09 8.17 6.82
N VAL A 76 2.96 6.84 6.67
CA VAL A 76 3.05 6.14 5.38
C VAL A 76 1.82 5.26 5.16
N LEU A 77 1.13 5.44 4.03
CA LEU A 77 0.09 4.54 3.55
C LEU A 77 0.61 3.73 2.36
N ILE A 78 0.51 2.41 2.42
CA ILE A 78 0.81 1.50 1.31
C ILE A 78 -0.49 0.86 0.85
N CYS A 79 -0.82 0.97 -0.42
CA CYS A 79 -2.09 0.49 -0.93
C CYS A 79 -1.96 -0.12 -2.33
N ALA A 80 -3.01 -0.78 -2.79
CA ALA A 80 -3.06 -1.37 -4.12
C ALA A 80 -4.26 -0.84 -4.92
N CYS A 81 -4.06 -0.60 -6.22
CA CYS A 81 -5.13 -0.26 -7.14
C CYS A 81 -4.93 -0.96 -8.49
N ARG A 82 -5.96 -0.92 -9.34
CA ARG A 82 -5.81 -1.31 -10.76
C ARG A 82 -4.94 -0.29 -11.50
N GLU A 83 -4.39 -0.70 -12.65
CA GLU A 83 -3.56 0.14 -13.52
C GLU A 83 -4.22 1.50 -13.82
N ASN A 84 -5.52 1.46 -14.11
CA ASN A 84 -6.39 2.60 -14.40
C ASN A 84 -7.72 2.47 -13.65
N GLY A 85 -8.44 3.58 -13.51
CA GLY A 85 -9.82 3.60 -13.01
C GLY A 85 -10.02 4.47 -11.78
N ALA A 86 -11.19 4.34 -11.15
CA ALA A 86 -11.65 5.25 -10.10
C ALA A 86 -10.74 5.26 -8.86
N THR A 87 -10.21 4.10 -8.44
CA THR A 87 -9.25 4.02 -7.33
C THR A 87 -7.91 4.66 -7.66
N PHE A 88 -7.40 4.45 -8.88
CA PHE A 88 -6.19 5.11 -9.33
C PHE A 88 -6.36 6.64 -9.31
N ASN A 89 -7.47 7.14 -9.87
CA ASN A 89 -7.81 8.56 -9.87
C ASN A 89 -7.96 9.12 -8.45
N PHE A 90 -8.55 8.36 -7.53
CA PHE A 90 -8.67 8.73 -6.12
C PHE A 90 -7.29 9.00 -5.49
N TYR A 91 -6.33 8.08 -5.63
CA TYR A 91 -4.99 8.28 -5.07
C TYR A 91 -4.20 9.34 -5.85
N ASN A 92 -4.34 9.40 -7.17
CA ASN A 92 -3.63 10.38 -8.00
C ASN A 92 -4.06 11.82 -7.68
N ALA A 93 -5.30 12.04 -7.25
CA ALA A 93 -5.76 13.37 -6.82
C ALA A 93 -4.98 13.94 -5.64
N PHE A 94 -4.38 13.09 -4.79
CA PHE A 94 -3.56 13.55 -3.66
C PHE A 94 -2.24 14.21 -4.09
N ASN A 95 -1.76 13.98 -5.32
CA ASN A 95 -0.62 14.74 -5.87
C ASN A 95 -0.89 16.26 -5.93
N ARG A 96 -2.16 16.68 -5.87
CA ARG A 96 -2.57 18.09 -5.88
C ARG A 96 -2.86 18.65 -4.49
N ILE A 97 -2.70 17.85 -3.44
CA ILE A 97 -3.05 18.22 -2.07
C ILE A 97 -1.75 18.43 -1.28
N ALA A 98 -1.55 19.64 -0.75
CA ALA A 98 -0.41 19.95 0.10
C ALA A 98 -0.36 19.00 1.31
N GLY A 99 0.84 18.56 1.66
CA GLY A 99 1.08 17.66 2.79
C GLY A 99 1.07 16.17 2.45
N TYR A 100 0.76 15.80 1.20
CA TYR A 100 0.90 14.43 0.68
C TYR A 100 1.97 14.33 -0.40
N ASP A 101 2.72 13.25 -0.36
CA ASP A 101 3.64 12.81 -1.40
C ASP A 101 3.17 11.43 -1.88
N VAL A 102 2.82 11.29 -3.17
CA VAL A 102 2.24 10.05 -3.71
C VAL A 102 3.20 9.43 -4.72
N GLY A 103 3.62 8.19 -4.46
CA GLY A 103 4.42 7.39 -5.37
C GLY A 103 3.63 6.22 -5.94
N PHE A 104 3.70 5.99 -7.25
CA PHE A 104 3.12 4.82 -7.90
C PHE A 104 4.21 3.81 -8.27
N ILE A 105 3.98 2.54 -7.93
CA ILE A 105 4.85 1.42 -8.29
C ILE A 105 4.04 0.44 -9.12
N GLY A 106 4.43 0.24 -10.38
CA GLY A 106 3.79 -0.77 -11.23
C GLY A 106 4.14 -2.19 -10.76
N LYS A 107 3.14 -3.08 -10.72
CA LYS A 107 3.27 -4.53 -10.58
C LYS A 107 2.62 -5.19 -11.79
N LYS A 108 3.45 -5.70 -12.70
CA LYS A 108 3.05 -6.12 -14.04
C LYS A 108 2.65 -7.59 -14.07
N THR A 109 3.38 -8.45 -13.36
CA THR A 109 3.20 -9.90 -13.45
C THR A 109 3.04 -10.52 -12.07
N ASN A 110 2.43 -11.72 -12.03
CA ASN A 110 2.35 -12.52 -10.81
C ASN A 110 3.54 -13.47 -10.67
N THR A 111 4.76 -12.97 -10.92
CA THR A 111 6.01 -13.73 -10.68
C THR A 111 6.64 -13.33 -9.36
N ASP A 112 7.49 -14.19 -8.83
CA ASP A 112 8.26 -13.92 -7.62
C ASP A 112 9.29 -12.80 -7.86
N GLU A 113 9.95 -12.78 -9.02
CA GLU A 113 10.87 -11.70 -9.42
C GLU A 113 10.20 -10.32 -9.36
N ASP A 114 9.02 -10.17 -9.99
CA ASP A 114 8.30 -8.90 -9.97
C ASP A 114 7.74 -8.58 -8.57
N ARG A 115 7.55 -9.60 -7.72
CA ARG A 115 7.14 -9.41 -6.31
C ARG A 115 8.31 -8.86 -5.48
N GLU A 116 9.48 -9.47 -5.58
CA GLU A 116 10.68 -9.00 -4.88
C GLU A 116 11.06 -7.60 -5.34
N ARG A 117 11.02 -7.33 -6.64
CA ARG A 117 11.30 -5.99 -7.20
C ARG A 117 10.41 -4.91 -6.58
N VAL A 118 9.10 -5.15 -6.44
CA VAL A 118 8.21 -4.14 -5.85
C VAL A 118 8.42 -4.01 -4.34
N ILE A 119 8.69 -5.12 -3.63
CA ILE A 119 8.99 -5.09 -2.20
C ILE A 119 10.27 -4.30 -1.94
N SER A 120 11.34 -4.53 -2.70
CA SER A 120 12.60 -3.79 -2.58
C SER A 120 12.41 -2.30 -2.82
N LYS A 121 11.65 -1.90 -3.86
CA LYS A 121 11.32 -0.47 -4.07
C LYS A 121 10.55 0.15 -2.92
N ILE A 122 9.59 -0.57 -2.34
CA ILE A 122 8.85 -0.10 -1.17
C ILE A 122 9.81 0.05 0.03
N LYS A 123 10.69 -0.93 0.28
CA LYS A 123 11.72 -0.88 1.32
C LYS A 123 12.60 0.35 1.17
N GLU A 124 13.12 0.61 -0.03
CA GLU A 124 13.98 1.77 -0.30
C GLU A 124 13.27 3.09 0.03
N ILE A 125 12.01 3.24 -0.37
CA ILE A 125 11.22 4.46 -0.08
C ILE A 125 11.01 4.62 1.42
N ILE A 126 10.62 3.54 2.10
CA ILE A 126 10.37 3.54 3.54
C ILE A 126 11.68 3.79 4.29
N PHE A 127 12.75 3.08 4.01
CA PHE A 127 13.99 3.22 4.77
C PHE A 127 14.62 4.60 4.58
N LYS A 128 14.56 5.19 3.38
CA LYS A 128 14.97 6.60 3.19
C LYS A 128 14.19 7.56 4.09
N GLN A 129 12.87 7.38 4.22
CA GLN A 129 12.03 8.24 5.06
C GLN A 129 12.23 8.07 6.57
N PHE A 130 12.90 7.00 7.00
CA PHE A 130 13.03 6.65 8.43
C PHE A 130 14.50 6.76 8.88
N SER A 131 15.39 7.19 7.98
CA SER A 131 16.79 7.54 8.25
C SER A 131 16.98 9.05 8.41
N GLU A 132 15.94 9.85 8.12
CA GLU A 132 15.82 11.28 8.39
C GLU A 132 15.06 11.54 9.69
#